data_AF-A0A843JG25-F1
#
_entry.id   AF-A0A843JG25-F1
#
_cell.length_a   1.000
_cell.length_b   1.000
_cell.length_c   1.000
_cell.angle_alpha   90.00
_cell.angle_beta   90.00
_cell.angle_gamma   90.00
#
_symmetry.space_group_name_H-M   'P 1'
#
loop_
_entity.id
_entity.type
_entity.pdbx_description
1 polymer ?
#
loop_
_entity_poly.entity_id
_entity_poly.type
_entity_poly.pdbx_seq_one_letter_code
_entity_poly.pdbx_strand_id
1 'polypeptide(L)'
;MPIMSFGSQNINIITNKKAMTIRKLWKTPLKVGDRLHCYWNLASKEKKKIFEAQVTDVKTLPFKEIKSNDKLAQEEGYEDSNEMVREFKKMYPDGISDEDLFQVIYFEKLDINKWKGEKIDQKEMITQRADILFDTGKYDKSVLCYNAALKIDPNDVYLLNKKGDNLSRLDRFDESIECYDKALEIEGDNEYIWNNKAIAMLNSGNIEDALEASNGALNANPNNPVVLYWRGFILEILAEFDKALEVYDKLITIDDTNPEVWNARG
;
A
#
# COMPACT_ATOMS: atom_id res chain seq x y z
N MET A 1 26.61 0.22 -11.89
CA MET A 1 26.54 0.04 -10.43
C MET A 1 25.76 -1.22 -10.12
N PRO A 2 26.10 -1.95 -9.05
CA PRO A 2 25.35 -3.12 -8.62
C PRO A 2 23.87 -2.78 -8.42
N ILE A 3 22.99 -3.58 -9.04
CA ILE A 3 21.53 -3.41 -8.95
C ILE A 3 21.01 -4.38 -7.89
N MET A 4 20.45 -3.81 -6.82
CA MET A 4 19.74 -4.57 -5.80
C MET A 4 18.25 -4.50 -6.10
N SER A 5 17.67 -5.59 -6.61
CA SER A 5 16.22 -5.68 -6.80
C SER A 5 15.56 -6.20 -5.52
N PHE A 6 14.49 -5.53 -5.10
CA PHE A 6 13.71 -5.91 -3.94
C PHE A 6 12.30 -6.37 -4.36
N GLY A 7 11.88 -7.51 -3.80
CA GLY A 7 10.52 -8.05 -3.97
C GLY A 7 9.51 -7.44 -3.01
N SER A 8 8.28 -7.97 -3.04
CA SER A 8 7.18 -7.42 -2.23
C SER A 8 7.35 -7.55 -0.72
N GLN A 9 8.12 -8.55 -0.28
CA GLN A 9 8.41 -8.78 1.13
C GLN A 9 9.40 -7.76 1.75
N ASN A 10 10.06 -6.93 0.95
CA ASN A 10 11.14 -6.04 1.43
C ASN A 10 10.67 -4.61 1.74
N ILE A 11 9.40 -4.41 2.08
CA ILE A 11 8.83 -3.09 2.37
C ILE A 11 9.53 -2.38 3.54
N ASN A 12 10.06 -3.16 4.48
CA ASN A 12 10.83 -2.66 5.62
C ASN A 12 12.14 -1.96 5.21
N ILE A 13 12.69 -2.31 4.05
CA ILE A 13 13.90 -1.64 3.52
C ILE A 13 13.57 -0.20 3.10
N ILE A 14 12.37 0.02 2.56
CA ILE A 14 11.95 1.34 2.07
C ILE A 14 11.56 2.26 3.23
N THR A 15 10.97 1.69 4.28
CA THR A 15 10.58 2.41 5.50
C THR A 15 11.76 2.65 6.45
N ASN A 16 13.00 2.38 6.04
CA ASN A 16 14.22 2.41 6.85
C ASN A 16 14.15 1.52 8.11
N LYS A 17 13.23 0.54 8.15
CA LYS A 17 13.15 -0.44 9.25
C LYS A 17 14.13 -1.61 9.08
N LYS A 18 14.70 -1.78 7.88
CA LYS A 18 15.68 -2.83 7.55
C LYS A 18 16.82 -2.23 6.72
N ALA A 19 18.05 -2.47 7.14
CA ALA A 19 19.28 -1.90 6.56
C ALA A 19 20.26 -2.99 6.09
N MET A 20 19.75 -4.19 5.80
CA MET A 20 20.57 -5.30 5.33
C MET A 20 19.84 -6.14 4.28
N THR A 21 20.60 -6.89 3.50
CA THR A 21 20.04 -7.97 2.69
C THR A 21 21.01 -9.13 2.51
N ILE A 22 20.51 -10.34 2.29
CA ILE A 22 21.31 -11.53 1.97
C ILE A 22 21.13 -11.89 0.49
N ARG A 23 22.24 -12.05 -0.24
CA ARG A 23 22.24 -12.39 -1.68
C ARG A 23 23.30 -13.44 -1.99
N LYS A 24 23.00 -14.37 -2.92
CA LYS A 24 23.99 -15.31 -3.44
C LYS A 24 25.15 -14.51 -4.05
N LEU A 25 26.38 -14.95 -3.81
CA LEU A 25 27.60 -14.22 -4.16
C LEU A 25 27.61 -13.88 -5.65
N TRP A 26 27.77 -12.60 -5.97
CA TRP A 26 27.87 -12.14 -7.35
C TRP A 26 29.25 -12.44 -7.94
N LYS A 27 29.33 -12.46 -9.29
CA LYS A 27 30.60 -12.53 -10.02
C LYS A 27 31.58 -11.45 -9.57
N THR A 28 31.06 -10.25 -9.27
CA THR A 28 31.81 -9.16 -8.65
C THR A 28 31.22 -8.91 -7.26
N PRO A 29 31.85 -9.41 -6.19
CA PRO A 29 31.36 -9.22 -4.83
C PRO A 29 31.34 -7.75 -4.41
N LEU A 30 30.36 -7.37 -3.60
CA LEU A 30 30.30 -6.05 -2.99
C LEU A 30 31.38 -5.85 -1.93
N LYS A 31 31.79 -4.61 -1.76
CA LYS A 31 32.74 -4.12 -0.75
C LYS A 31 32.15 -2.93 0.02
N VAL A 32 32.68 -2.69 1.21
CA VAL A 32 32.34 -1.49 2.00
C VAL A 32 32.65 -0.24 1.18
N GLY A 33 31.71 0.70 1.18
CA GLY A 33 31.78 1.94 0.41
C GLY A 33 31.15 1.85 -0.98
N ASP A 34 30.86 0.65 -1.50
CA ASP A 34 30.18 0.47 -2.77
C ASP A 34 28.80 1.14 -2.74
N ARG A 35 28.43 1.75 -3.87
CA ARG A 35 27.16 2.42 -4.03
C ARG A 35 26.18 1.53 -4.77
N LEU A 36 25.01 1.35 -4.18
CA LEU A 36 23.96 0.46 -4.66
C LEU A 36 22.85 1.27 -5.32
N HIS A 37 22.41 0.82 -6.48
CA HIS A 37 21.12 1.25 -7.01
C HIS A 37 20.07 0.23 -6.59
N CYS A 38 19.12 0.67 -5.78
CA CYS A 38 18.07 -0.18 -5.26
C CYS A 38 16.84 -0.01 -6.14
N TYR A 39 16.43 -1.08 -6.82
CA TYR A 39 15.30 -1.11 -7.74
C TYR A 39 14.16 -1.96 -7.19
N TRP A 40 12.93 -1.62 -7.59
CA TRP A 40 11.78 -2.48 -7.40
C TRP A 40 11.55 -3.32 -8.64
N ASN A 41 11.26 -4.61 -8.48
CA ASN A 41 10.34 -5.25 -9.41
C ASN A 41 8.92 -4.83 -9.05
N LEU A 42 8.33 -3.97 -9.88
CA LEU A 42 6.88 -3.81 -9.89
C LEU A 42 6.26 -5.14 -10.34
N ALA A 43 4.97 -5.36 -10.07
CA ALA A 43 4.29 -6.56 -10.57
C ALA A 43 4.29 -6.60 -12.11
N SER A 44 4.35 -5.42 -12.76
CA SER A 44 4.72 -5.25 -14.15
C SER A 44 6.24 -5.43 -14.31
N LYS A 45 6.71 -5.95 -15.43
CA LYS A 45 8.14 -6.22 -15.72
C LYS A 45 9.05 -4.97 -15.70
N GLU A 46 8.55 -3.81 -15.29
CA GLU A 46 9.27 -2.57 -15.14
C GLU A 46 10.08 -2.52 -13.84
N LYS A 47 11.36 -2.16 -13.98
CA LYS A 47 12.25 -1.89 -12.85
C LYS A 47 12.39 -0.39 -12.65
N LYS A 48 11.81 0.16 -11.58
CA LYS A 48 12.03 1.56 -11.19
C LYS A 48 13.07 1.65 -10.08
N LYS A 49 14.01 2.60 -10.22
CA LYS A 49 14.99 2.92 -9.17
C LYS A 49 14.21 3.53 -7.99
N ILE A 50 14.48 3.08 -6.77
CA ILE A 50 13.76 3.46 -5.54
C ILE A 50 14.59 4.40 -4.68
N PHE A 51 15.82 4.01 -4.43
CA PHE A 51 16.77 4.79 -3.66
C PHE A 51 18.19 4.37 -4.02
N GLU A 52 19.15 5.17 -3.56
CA GLU A 52 20.55 4.80 -3.56
C GLU A 52 21.00 4.55 -2.13
N ALA A 53 21.88 3.57 -1.97
CA ALA A 53 22.44 3.21 -0.68
C ALA A 53 23.95 3.05 -0.80
N GLN A 54 24.63 3.09 0.35
CA GLN A 54 26.04 2.79 0.45
C GLN A 54 26.24 1.57 1.35
N VAL A 55 27.05 0.62 0.89
CA VAL A 55 27.41 -0.55 1.69
C VAL A 55 28.25 -0.11 2.88
N THR A 56 27.80 -0.44 4.08
CA THR A 56 28.47 -0.11 5.35
C THR A 56 29.27 -1.29 5.90
N ASP A 57 28.80 -2.52 5.69
CA ASP A 57 29.50 -3.75 6.03
C ASP A 57 29.11 -4.87 5.06
N VAL A 58 29.99 -5.86 4.88
CA VAL A 58 29.71 -7.03 4.05
C VAL A 58 30.42 -8.26 4.58
N LYS A 59 29.68 -9.35 4.75
CA LYS A 59 30.21 -10.64 5.19
C LYS A 59 29.88 -11.71 4.17
N THR A 60 30.87 -12.52 3.79
CA THR A 60 30.67 -13.65 2.91
C THR A 60 30.61 -14.93 3.74
N LEU A 61 29.51 -15.67 3.65
CA LEU A 61 29.27 -16.89 4.41
C LEU A 61 28.79 -17.99 3.46
N PRO A 62 29.15 -19.27 3.69
CA PRO A 62 28.56 -20.39 2.99
C PRO A 62 27.10 -20.60 3.43
N PHE A 63 26.26 -21.12 2.54
CA PHE A 63 24.83 -21.29 2.83
C PHE A 63 24.56 -22.19 4.04
N LYS A 64 25.43 -23.16 4.32
CA LYS A 64 25.32 -24.01 5.52
C LYS A 64 25.34 -23.24 6.83
N GLU A 65 26.01 -22.09 6.88
CA GLU A 65 26.05 -21.22 8.07
C GLU A 65 24.85 -20.26 8.13
N ILE A 66 24.17 -20.04 7.00
CA ILE A 66 23.01 -19.15 6.90
C ILE A 66 21.71 -19.91 7.17
N LYS A 67 21.56 -21.12 6.62
CA LYS A 67 20.29 -21.88 6.60
C LYS A 67 19.77 -22.28 8.00
N SER A 68 20.63 -22.25 9.01
CA SER A 68 20.32 -22.58 10.40
C SER A 68 20.50 -21.39 11.36
N ASN A 69 20.60 -20.17 10.84
CA ASN A 69 20.81 -18.96 11.63
C ASN A 69 19.52 -18.14 11.74
N ASP A 70 18.72 -18.44 12.76
CA ASP A 70 17.44 -17.75 13.01
C ASP A 70 17.63 -16.25 13.24
N LYS A 71 18.69 -15.87 13.96
CA LYS A 71 18.98 -14.45 14.20
C LYS A 71 19.20 -13.70 12.89
N LEU A 72 20.03 -14.24 12.01
CA LEU A 72 20.28 -13.65 10.71
C LEU A 72 19.04 -13.63 9.82
N ALA A 73 18.19 -14.66 9.91
CA ALA A 73 16.91 -14.71 9.20
C ALA A 73 15.94 -13.61 9.68
N GLN A 74 15.85 -13.42 10.99
CA GLN A 74 15.04 -12.36 11.62
C GLN A 74 15.55 -10.96 11.28
N GLU A 75 16.87 -10.76 11.28
CA GLU A 75 17.46 -9.51 10.83
C GLU A 75 17.19 -9.24 9.32
N GLU A 76 17.12 -10.29 8.50
CA GLU A 76 16.65 -10.23 7.11
C GLU A 76 15.12 -10.05 7.00
N GLY A 77 14.38 -10.12 8.11
CA GLY A 77 12.93 -9.91 8.15
C GLY A 77 12.09 -11.13 7.83
N TYR A 78 12.64 -12.33 7.99
CA TYR A 78 11.89 -13.60 8.05
C TYR A 78 11.51 -13.93 9.49
N GLU A 79 10.51 -14.79 9.68
CA GLU A 79 10.13 -15.30 11.01
C GLU A 79 11.25 -16.15 11.61
N ASP A 80 11.79 -17.06 10.80
CA ASP A 80 12.85 -17.99 11.17
C ASP A 80 13.73 -18.39 9.97
N SER A 81 14.76 -19.20 10.21
CA SER A 81 15.63 -19.66 9.13
C SER A 81 14.93 -20.62 8.16
N ASN A 82 13.86 -21.32 8.59
CA ASN A 82 13.10 -22.22 7.73
C ASN A 82 12.32 -21.47 6.65
N GLU A 83 11.64 -20.39 7.03
CA GLU A 83 10.96 -19.49 6.11
C GLU A 83 11.94 -18.88 5.11
N MET A 84 13.06 -18.36 5.60
CA MET A 84 14.13 -17.81 4.76
C MET A 84 14.60 -18.83 3.72
N VAL A 85 14.90 -20.06 4.12
CA VAL A 85 15.36 -21.13 3.22
C VAL A 85 14.29 -21.47 2.17
N ARG A 86 13.01 -21.54 2.57
CA ARG A 86 11.90 -21.78 1.65
C ARG A 86 11.77 -20.68 0.60
N GLU A 87 11.89 -19.42 1.00
CA GLU A 87 11.85 -18.28 0.06
C GLU A 87 13.10 -18.21 -0.83
N PHE A 88 14.27 -18.56 -0.31
CA PHE A 88 15.51 -18.63 -1.10
C PHE A 88 15.41 -19.68 -2.21
N LYS A 89 14.86 -20.86 -1.91
CA LYS A 89 14.62 -21.90 -2.94
C LYS A 89 13.71 -21.42 -4.07
N LYS A 90 12.74 -20.55 -3.79
CA LYS A 90 11.90 -19.92 -4.82
C LYS A 90 12.69 -18.89 -5.65
N MET A 91 13.59 -18.14 -5.01
CA MET A 91 14.39 -17.10 -5.68
C MET A 91 15.53 -17.66 -6.55
N TYR A 92 16.07 -18.82 -6.19
CA TYR A 92 17.18 -19.47 -6.89
C TYR A 92 16.75 -20.85 -7.41
N PRO A 93 16.03 -20.91 -8.56
CA PRO A 93 15.44 -22.15 -9.08
C PRO A 93 16.49 -23.19 -9.51
N ASP A 94 17.71 -22.74 -9.84
CA ASP A 94 18.84 -23.63 -10.17
C ASP A 94 19.39 -24.39 -8.94
N GLY A 95 18.82 -24.15 -7.77
CA GLY A 95 19.21 -24.79 -6.51
C GLY A 95 20.27 -24.00 -5.74
N ILE A 96 20.41 -24.41 -4.47
CA ILE A 96 21.36 -23.84 -3.52
C ILE A 96 22.08 -25.00 -2.83
N SER A 97 23.40 -25.04 -2.95
CA SER A 97 24.24 -26.00 -2.23
C SER A 97 24.71 -25.44 -0.89
N ASP A 98 25.10 -26.31 0.04
CA ASP A 98 25.62 -25.90 1.36
C ASP A 98 26.93 -25.09 1.28
N GLU A 99 27.70 -25.27 0.20
CA GLU A 99 28.96 -24.57 -0.05
C GLU A 99 28.76 -23.31 -0.91
N ASP A 100 27.55 -23.06 -1.40
CA ASP A 100 27.27 -21.84 -2.15
C ASP A 100 27.49 -20.64 -1.24
N LEU A 101 28.27 -19.68 -1.72
CA LEU A 101 28.59 -18.47 -0.98
C LEU A 101 27.49 -17.43 -1.13
N PHE A 102 27.22 -16.71 -0.06
CA PHE A 102 26.28 -15.59 0.01
C PHE A 102 26.97 -14.39 0.67
N GLN A 103 26.56 -13.19 0.27
CA GLN A 103 26.92 -11.96 0.96
C GLN A 103 25.75 -11.52 1.85
N VAL A 104 26.03 -11.35 3.14
CA VAL A 104 25.23 -10.55 4.07
C VAL A 104 25.70 -9.11 3.91
N ILE A 105 24.84 -8.26 3.35
CA ILE A 105 25.18 -6.90 2.93
C ILE A 105 24.45 -5.93 3.85
N TYR A 106 25.18 -5.14 4.61
CA TYR A 106 24.63 -4.02 5.38
C TYR A 106 24.82 -2.73 4.61
N PHE A 107 23.81 -1.87 4.62
CA PHE A 107 23.83 -0.64 3.85
C PHE A 107 23.04 0.47 4.54
N GLU A 108 23.46 1.71 4.32
CA GLU A 108 22.70 2.88 4.71
C GLU A 108 22.08 3.54 3.49
N LYS A 109 20.84 4.01 3.63
CA LYS A 109 20.17 4.79 2.59
C LYS A 109 20.86 6.14 2.45
N LEU A 110 21.24 6.51 1.24
CA LEU A 110 21.82 7.82 0.98
C LEU A 110 20.73 8.88 0.96
N ASP A 111 21.04 10.02 1.56
CA ASP A 111 20.23 11.24 1.41
C ASP A 111 20.12 11.64 -0.06
N ILE A 112 18.94 12.12 -0.48
CA ILE A 112 18.64 12.47 -1.88
C ILE A 112 19.60 13.54 -2.44
N ASN A 113 20.18 14.37 -1.59
CA ASN A 113 21.15 15.38 -2.00
C ASN A 113 22.53 14.78 -2.32
N LYS A 114 22.82 13.58 -1.82
CA LYS A 114 24.04 12.82 -2.16
C LYS A 114 23.86 11.99 -3.44
N TRP A 115 22.65 11.96 -4.03
CA TRP A 115 22.33 11.16 -5.21
C TRP A 115 23.03 11.68 -6.48
N LYS A 116 23.42 10.77 -7.38
CA LYS A 116 24.09 11.08 -8.65
C LYS A 116 23.12 10.72 -9.77
N GLY A 117 22.75 11.70 -10.60
CA GLY A 117 21.79 11.52 -11.69
C GLY A 117 20.37 11.93 -11.30
N GLU A 118 19.37 11.37 -11.96
CA GLU A 118 17.96 11.73 -11.76
C GLU A 118 17.50 11.40 -10.32
N LYS A 119 16.94 12.43 -9.68
CA LYS A 119 16.33 12.34 -8.36
C LYS A 119 14.95 11.73 -8.52
N ILE A 120 14.66 10.70 -7.74
CA ILE A 120 13.35 10.04 -7.77
C ILE A 120 12.45 10.76 -6.77
N ASP A 121 11.21 11.02 -7.16
CA ASP A 121 10.17 11.33 -6.20
C ASP A 121 9.84 10.05 -5.41
N GLN A 122 10.40 9.97 -4.21
CA GLN A 122 10.24 8.81 -3.35
C GLN A 122 8.76 8.63 -2.93
N LYS A 123 8.01 9.71 -2.71
CA LYS A 123 6.59 9.65 -2.36
C LYS A 123 5.80 9.04 -3.51
N GLU A 124 5.97 9.60 -4.70
CA GLU A 124 5.27 9.17 -5.91
C GLU A 124 5.50 7.68 -6.20
N MET A 125 6.74 7.22 -6.12
CA MET A 125 7.05 5.83 -6.40
C MET A 125 6.54 4.85 -5.32
N ILE A 126 6.50 5.26 -4.03
CA ILE A 126 5.83 4.47 -2.98
C ILE A 126 4.31 4.44 -3.19
N THR A 127 3.74 5.52 -3.72
CA THR A 127 2.31 5.66 -4.01
C THR A 127 1.88 4.74 -5.16
N GLN A 128 2.55 4.82 -6.32
CA GLN A 128 2.29 3.94 -7.47
C GLN A 128 2.35 2.45 -7.09
N ARG A 129 3.25 2.13 -6.16
CA ARG A 129 3.37 0.79 -5.59
C ARG A 129 2.14 0.41 -4.76
N ALA A 130 1.69 1.32 -3.90
CA ALA A 130 0.52 1.10 -3.06
C ALA A 130 -0.72 0.83 -3.94
N ASP A 131 -0.88 1.59 -5.02
CA ASP A 131 -1.92 1.38 -6.03
C ASP A 131 -1.86 -0.01 -6.66
N ILE A 132 -0.69 -0.43 -7.15
CA ILE A 132 -0.53 -1.78 -7.75
C ILE A 132 -0.83 -2.89 -6.72
N LEU A 133 -0.44 -2.70 -5.45
CA LEU A 133 -0.74 -3.67 -4.41
C LEU A 133 -2.24 -3.72 -4.09
N PHE A 134 -2.91 -2.56 -4.11
CA PHE A 134 -4.35 -2.47 -3.94
C PHE A 134 -5.09 -3.16 -5.08
N ASP A 135 -4.75 -2.85 -6.33
CA ASP A 135 -5.36 -3.45 -7.53
C ASP A 135 -5.16 -4.97 -7.60
N THR A 136 -4.10 -5.48 -6.97
CA THR A 136 -3.83 -6.93 -6.87
C THR A 136 -4.38 -7.58 -5.60
N GLY A 137 -5.23 -6.87 -4.84
CA GLY A 137 -5.90 -7.36 -3.64
C GLY A 137 -5.00 -7.56 -2.42
N LYS A 138 -3.77 -7.03 -2.44
CA LYS A 138 -2.79 -7.16 -1.33
C LYS A 138 -2.91 -5.97 -0.38
N TYR A 139 -4.10 -5.78 0.18
CA TYR A 139 -4.46 -4.59 0.95
C TYR A 139 -3.54 -4.33 2.14
N ASP A 140 -3.18 -5.35 2.95
CA ASP A 140 -2.26 -5.18 4.08
C ASP A 140 -0.91 -4.57 3.68
N LYS A 141 -0.36 -5.03 2.55
CA LYS A 141 0.91 -4.54 2.02
C LYS A 141 0.77 -3.15 1.43
N SER A 142 -0.39 -2.84 0.83
CA SER A 142 -0.69 -1.52 0.30
C SER A 142 -0.80 -0.48 1.43
N VAL A 143 -1.48 -0.79 2.54
CA VAL A 143 -1.55 0.06 3.73
C VAL A 143 -0.15 0.41 4.26
N LEU A 144 0.78 -0.55 4.28
CA LEU A 144 2.17 -0.28 4.67
C LEU A 144 2.87 0.72 3.73
N CYS A 145 2.59 0.66 2.42
CA CYS A 145 3.11 1.62 1.45
C CYS A 145 2.49 3.01 1.65
N TYR A 146 1.17 3.12 1.78
CA TYR A 146 0.52 4.41 2.07
C TYR A 146 1.03 5.04 3.36
N ASN A 147 1.20 4.24 4.42
CA ASN A 147 1.81 4.72 5.67
C ASN A 147 3.24 5.26 5.45
N ALA A 148 4.02 4.65 4.55
CA ALA A 148 5.36 5.12 4.24
C ALA A 148 5.34 6.42 3.42
N ALA A 149 4.41 6.57 2.48
CA ALA A 149 4.23 7.80 1.70
C ALA A 149 3.70 8.95 2.58
N LEU A 150 2.75 8.68 3.47
CA LEU A 150 2.21 9.64 4.45
C LEU A 150 3.25 10.10 5.48
N LYS A 151 4.33 9.35 5.72
CA LYS A 151 5.46 9.85 6.51
C LYS A 151 6.26 10.95 5.80
N ILE A 152 6.23 10.96 4.47
CA ILE A 152 6.88 11.98 3.65
C ILE A 152 5.96 13.19 3.52
N ASP A 153 4.67 12.95 3.29
CA ASP A 153 3.65 13.99 3.17
C ASP A 153 2.38 13.61 3.96
N PRO A 154 2.28 14.01 5.24
CA PRO A 154 1.20 13.59 6.13
C PRO A 154 -0.20 14.09 5.76
N ASN A 155 -0.27 15.16 4.96
CA ASN A 155 -1.51 15.86 4.62
C ASN A 155 -1.94 15.61 3.17
N ASP A 156 -1.38 14.59 2.52
CA ASP A 156 -1.79 14.21 1.17
C ASP A 156 -3.16 13.52 1.20
N VAL A 157 -4.18 14.25 0.77
CA VAL A 157 -5.59 13.82 0.77
C VAL A 157 -5.81 12.55 -0.05
N TYR A 158 -5.11 12.41 -1.18
CA TYR A 158 -5.21 11.21 -2.02
C TYR A 158 -4.70 9.99 -1.25
N LEU A 159 -3.54 10.11 -0.59
CA LEU A 159 -2.97 9.01 0.19
C LEU A 159 -3.83 8.65 1.42
N LEU A 160 -4.40 9.64 2.10
CA LEU A 160 -5.32 9.42 3.22
C LEU A 160 -6.58 8.68 2.76
N ASN A 161 -7.23 9.14 1.70
CA ASN A 161 -8.42 8.50 1.14
C ASN A 161 -8.15 7.06 0.69
N LYS A 162 -7.04 6.83 -0.03
CA LYS A 162 -6.67 5.49 -0.51
C LYS A 162 -6.28 4.54 0.62
N LYS A 163 -5.62 5.05 1.66
CA LYS A 163 -5.35 4.27 2.88
C LYS A 163 -6.65 3.89 3.58
N GLY A 164 -7.61 4.81 3.69
CA GLY A 164 -8.94 4.53 4.23
C GLY A 164 -9.63 3.41 3.46
N ASP A 165 -9.72 3.51 2.12
CA ASP A 165 -10.37 2.47 1.29
C ASP A 165 -9.70 1.09 1.49
N ASN A 166 -8.37 1.05 1.57
CA ASN A 166 -7.66 -0.20 1.89
C ASN A 166 -8.01 -0.77 3.25
N LEU A 167 -8.10 0.07 4.28
CA LEU A 167 -8.45 -0.34 5.64
C LEU A 167 -9.89 -0.84 5.72
N SER A 168 -10.84 -0.18 5.03
CA SER A 168 -12.22 -0.64 4.90
C SER A 168 -12.30 -2.05 4.30
N ARG A 169 -11.49 -2.35 3.26
CA ARG A 169 -11.43 -3.69 2.64
C ARG A 169 -10.78 -4.77 3.49
N LEU A 170 -10.13 -4.36 4.58
CA LEU A 170 -9.56 -5.23 5.60
C LEU A 170 -10.46 -5.32 6.85
N ASP A 171 -11.69 -4.81 6.77
CA ASP A 171 -12.65 -4.70 7.87
C ASP A 171 -12.14 -3.88 9.07
N ARG A 172 -11.14 -3.01 8.84
CA ARG A 172 -10.56 -2.10 9.84
C ARG A 172 -11.23 -0.74 9.77
N PHE A 173 -12.54 -0.72 10.03
CA PHE A 173 -13.39 0.44 9.77
C PHE A 173 -13.04 1.67 10.62
N ASP A 174 -12.72 1.52 11.91
CA ASP A 174 -12.36 2.65 12.77
C ASP A 174 -11.13 3.41 12.24
N GLU A 175 -10.06 2.68 11.91
CA GLU A 175 -8.84 3.27 11.33
C GLU A 175 -9.08 3.87 9.94
N SER A 176 -10.03 3.32 9.19
CA SER A 176 -10.44 3.87 7.89
C SER A 176 -11.14 5.22 8.06
N ILE A 177 -12.11 5.29 8.97
CA ILE A 177 -12.84 6.51 9.31
C ILE A 177 -11.89 7.60 9.78
N GLU A 178 -10.91 7.28 10.64
CA GLU A 178 -9.87 8.24 11.04
C GLU A 178 -9.06 8.80 9.86
N CYS A 179 -8.81 7.98 8.83
CA CYS A 179 -8.11 8.45 7.63
C CYS A 179 -8.99 9.39 6.81
N TYR A 180 -10.28 9.09 6.67
CA TYR A 180 -11.23 9.96 5.98
C TYR A 180 -11.46 11.27 6.74
N ASP A 181 -11.55 11.24 8.06
CA ASP A 181 -11.68 12.43 8.89
C ASP A 181 -10.52 13.39 8.68
N LYS A 182 -9.28 12.88 8.75
CA LYS A 182 -8.08 13.68 8.45
C LYS A 182 -8.09 14.23 7.03
N ALA A 183 -8.58 13.47 6.07
CA ALA A 183 -8.67 13.92 4.68
C ALA A 183 -9.71 15.04 4.53
N LEU A 184 -10.85 14.94 5.22
CA LEU A 184 -11.92 15.94 5.24
C LEU A 184 -11.58 17.19 6.05
N GLU A 185 -10.70 17.09 7.05
CA GLU A 185 -10.13 18.28 7.71
C GLU A 185 -9.33 19.16 6.73
N ILE A 186 -8.78 18.56 5.67
CA ILE A 186 -7.97 19.24 4.64
C ILE A 186 -8.84 19.64 3.44
N GLU A 187 -9.68 18.72 2.95
CA GLU A 187 -10.63 18.91 1.85
C GLU A 187 -12.05 18.55 2.31
N GLY A 188 -12.70 19.49 3.00
CA GLY A 188 -14.03 19.28 3.61
C GLY A 188 -15.18 19.09 2.61
N ASP A 189 -15.02 19.55 1.37
CA ASP A 189 -16.04 19.50 0.32
C ASP A 189 -15.81 18.37 -0.69
N ASN A 190 -15.09 17.30 -0.31
CA ASN A 190 -14.82 16.16 -1.18
C ASN A 190 -15.91 15.09 -1.04
N GLU A 191 -16.82 15.00 -2.01
CA GLU A 191 -17.98 14.10 -1.93
C GLU A 191 -17.59 12.62 -1.92
N TYR A 192 -16.49 12.26 -2.58
CA TYR A 192 -16.03 10.88 -2.64
C TYR A 192 -15.50 10.42 -1.28
N ILE A 193 -14.80 11.29 -0.55
CA ILE A 193 -14.29 10.96 0.79
C ILE A 193 -15.44 10.84 1.80
N TRP A 194 -16.40 11.77 1.77
CA TRP A 194 -17.62 11.66 2.57
C TRP A 194 -18.39 10.36 2.27
N ASN A 195 -18.55 10.02 1.00
CA ASN A 195 -19.24 8.79 0.60
C ASN A 195 -18.49 7.53 1.06
N ASN A 196 -17.17 7.51 0.91
CA ASN A 196 -16.35 6.39 1.40
C ASN A 196 -16.42 6.24 2.93
N LYS A 197 -16.45 7.36 3.67
CA LYS A 197 -16.67 7.37 5.12
C LYS A 197 -18.04 6.80 5.48
N ALA A 198 -19.10 7.22 4.78
CA ALA A 198 -20.45 6.69 4.98
C ALA A 198 -20.52 5.18 4.75
N ILE A 199 -19.89 4.67 3.68
CA ILE A 199 -19.83 3.22 3.40
C ILE A 199 -19.06 2.47 4.50
N ALA A 200 -17.94 3.02 4.98
CA ALA A 200 -17.20 2.41 6.08
C ALA A 200 -18.02 2.34 7.37
N MET A 201 -18.75 3.41 7.71
CA MET A 201 -19.67 3.46 8.85
C MET A 201 -20.81 2.44 8.71
N LEU A 202 -21.40 2.34 7.51
CA LEU A 202 -22.45 1.37 7.21
C LEU A 202 -21.94 -0.06 7.43
N ASN A 203 -20.77 -0.39 6.88
CA ASN A 203 -20.18 -1.73 7.02
C ASN A 203 -19.76 -2.05 8.46
N SER A 204 -19.43 -1.03 9.27
CA SER A 204 -19.17 -1.19 10.70
C SER A 204 -20.43 -1.37 11.55
N GLY A 205 -21.61 -1.21 10.96
CA GLY A 205 -22.91 -1.31 11.63
C GLY A 205 -23.42 0.00 12.27
N ASN A 206 -22.70 1.11 12.11
CA ASN A 206 -23.10 2.44 12.58
C ASN A 206 -23.94 3.14 11.50
N ILE A 207 -25.16 2.66 11.30
CA ILE A 207 -26.00 3.01 10.15
C ILE A 207 -26.49 4.47 10.24
N GLU A 208 -26.84 4.95 11.44
CA GLU A 208 -27.26 6.33 11.66
C GLU A 208 -26.13 7.33 11.34
N ASP A 209 -24.90 7.04 11.79
CA ASP A 209 -23.72 7.84 11.49
C ASP A 209 -23.39 7.81 9.99
N ALA A 210 -23.62 6.66 9.32
CA ALA A 210 -23.49 6.55 7.87
C ALA A 210 -24.46 7.49 7.14
N LEU A 211 -25.71 7.60 7.62
CA LEU A 211 -26.67 8.55 7.06
C LEU A 211 -26.20 9.99 7.26
N GLU A 212 -25.65 10.34 8.42
CA GLU A 212 -25.07 11.66 8.68
C GLU A 212 -23.89 11.96 7.72
N ALA A 213 -22.93 11.04 7.60
CA ALA A 213 -21.80 11.19 6.67
C ALA A 213 -22.27 11.32 5.21
N SER A 214 -23.33 10.60 4.82
CA SER A 214 -23.91 10.72 3.48
C SER A 214 -24.56 12.10 3.22
N ASN A 215 -25.01 12.83 4.26
CA ASN A 215 -25.43 14.22 4.12
C ASN A 215 -24.24 15.10 3.73
N GLY A 216 -23.06 14.86 4.29
CA GLY A 216 -21.81 15.54 3.90
C GLY A 216 -21.51 15.36 2.41
N ALA A 217 -21.58 14.12 1.92
CA ALA A 217 -21.38 13.81 0.50
C ALA A 217 -22.43 14.50 -0.39
N LEU A 218 -23.70 14.47 0.00
CA LEU A 218 -24.78 15.10 -0.73
C LEU A 218 -24.67 16.63 -0.76
N ASN A 219 -24.21 17.24 0.33
CA ASN A 219 -23.98 18.69 0.41
C ASN A 219 -22.82 19.12 -0.52
N ALA A 220 -21.74 18.33 -0.56
CA ALA A 220 -20.60 18.56 -1.44
C ALA A 220 -21.00 18.45 -2.92
N ASN A 221 -21.75 17.40 -3.28
CA ASN A 221 -22.24 17.24 -4.65
C ASN A 221 -23.63 16.56 -4.69
N PRO A 222 -24.72 17.35 -4.81
CA PRO A 222 -26.07 16.81 -4.71
C PRO A 222 -26.51 15.99 -5.93
N ASN A 223 -25.76 16.04 -7.03
CA ASN A 223 -26.11 15.38 -8.30
C ASN A 223 -25.13 14.27 -8.67
N ASN A 224 -24.26 13.84 -7.75
CA ASN A 224 -23.36 12.72 -8.00
C ASN A 224 -24.14 11.39 -7.94
N PRO A 225 -24.19 10.62 -9.05
CA PRO A 225 -24.96 9.38 -9.09
C PRO A 225 -24.55 8.35 -8.04
N VAL A 226 -23.24 8.25 -7.75
CA VAL A 226 -22.69 7.31 -6.77
C VAL A 226 -23.14 7.67 -5.36
N VAL A 227 -23.09 8.97 -5.02
CA VAL A 227 -23.53 9.48 -3.71
C VAL A 227 -25.01 9.21 -3.49
N LEU A 228 -25.85 9.48 -4.50
CA LEU A 228 -27.29 9.25 -4.42
C LEU A 228 -27.61 7.75 -4.28
N TYR A 229 -26.93 6.90 -5.04
CA TYR A 229 -27.09 5.44 -4.92
C TYR A 229 -26.81 4.96 -3.49
N TRP A 230 -25.63 5.30 -2.94
CA TRP A 230 -25.24 4.84 -1.60
C TRP A 230 -26.13 5.44 -0.51
N ARG A 231 -26.56 6.69 -0.65
CA ARG A 231 -27.52 7.29 0.27
C ARG A 231 -28.88 6.58 0.25
N GLY A 232 -29.41 6.27 -0.93
CA GLY A 232 -30.64 5.50 -1.07
C GLY A 232 -30.53 4.14 -0.39
N PHE A 233 -29.40 3.47 -0.58
CA PHE A 233 -29.12 2.17 0.05
C PHE A 233 -29.04 2.26 1.59
N ILE A 234 -28.40 3.30 2.14
CA ILE A 234 -28.36 3.55 3.58
C ILE A 234 -29.78 3.76 4.13
N LEU A 235 -30.62 4.54 3.45
CA LEU A 235 -32.01 4.78 3.83
C LEU A 235 -32.86 3.50 3.78
N GLU A 236 -32.63 2.64 2.80
CA GLU A 236 -33.27 1.33 2.70
C GLU A 236 -32.92 0.43 3.90
N ILE A 237 -31.65 0.39 4.30
CA ILE A 237 -31.20 -0.36 5.48
C ILE A 237 -31.84 0.18 6.77
N LEU A 238 -32.08 1.49 6.86
CA LEU A 238 -32.82 2.13 7.95
C LEU A 238 -34.34 1.93 7.87
N ALA A 239 -34.85 1.23 6.85
CA ALA A 239 -36.27 1.09 6.54
C ALA A 239 -37.00 2.42 6.30
N GLU A 240 -36.29 3.47 5.89
CA GLU A 240 -36.84 4.77 5.48
C GLU A 240 -37.21 4.77 3.99
N PHE A 241 -38.07 3.84 3.60
CA PHE A 241 -38.34 3.51 2.18
C PHE A 241 -38.86 4.70 1.36
N ASP A 242 -39.72 5.55 1.92
CA ASP A 242 -40.24 6.72 1.20
C ASP A 242 -39.10 7.69 0.81
N LYS A 243 -38.16 7.93 1.73
CA LYS A 243 -37.00 8.79 1.46
C LYS A 243 -36.01 8.14 0.51
N ALA A 244 -35.83 6.81 0.61
CA ALA A 244 -35.00 6.07 -0.33
C ALA A 244 -35.54 6.21 -1.77
N LEU A 245 -36.86 6.05 -1.94
CA LEU A 245 -37.53 6.23 -3.23
C LEU A 245 -37.35 7.64 -3.80
N GLU A 246 -37.48 8.69 -2.97
CA GLU A 246 -37.21 10.07 -3.40
C GLU A 246 -35.78 10.25 -3.93
N VAL A 247 -34.80 9.64 -3.25
CA VAL A 247 -33.39 9.68 -3.66
C VAL A 247 -33.17 8.92 -4.97
N TYR A 248 -33.77 7.73 -5.12
CA TYR A 248 -33.66 6.94 -6.35
C TYR A 248 -34.41 7.57 -7.52
N ASP A 249 -35.57 8.19 -7.30
CA ASP A 249 -36.29 8.97 -8.32
C ASP A 249 -35.39 10.12 -8.82
N LYS A 250 -34.71 10.82 -7.92
CA LYS A 250 -33.72 11.83 -8.31
C LYS A 250 -32.56 11.22 -9.10
N LEU A 251 -32.03 10.08 -8.67
CA LEU A 251 -30.94 9.39 -9.36
C LEU A 251 -31.33 9.02 -10.80
N ILE A 252 -32.55 8.52 -11.02
CA ILE A 252 -33.08 8.23 -12.37
C ILE A 252 -33.13 9.49 -13.24
N THR A 253 -33.52 10.65 -12.68
CA THR A 253 -33.52 11.89 -13.47
C THR A 253 -32.12 12.32 -13.94
N ILE A 254 -31.06 11.82 -13.28
CA ILE A 254 -29.66 12.14 -13.60
C ILE A 254 -29.07 11.08 -14.54
N ASP A 255 -29.34 9.80 -14.30
CA ASP A 255 -28.88 8.68 -15.12
C ASP A 255 -29.98 7.63 -15.27
N ASP A 256 -30.80 7.80 -16.32
CA ASP A 256 -31.87 6.86 -16.69
C ASP A 256 -31.38 5.73 -17.60
N THR A 257 -30.12 5.78 -18.04
CA THR A 257 -29.53 4.82 -18.98
C THR A 257 -28.89 3.62 -18.29
N ASN A 258 -28.47 3.78 -17.04
CA ASN A 258 -27.83 2.74 -16.25
C ASN A 258 -28.88 1.78 -15.65
N PRO A 259 -28.90 0.50 -16.02
CA PRO A 259 -29.86 -0.47 -15.47
C PRO A 259 -29.76 -0.64 -13.96
N GLU A 260 -28.57 -0.46 -13.36
CA GLU A 260 -28.39 -0.58 -11.92
C GLU A 260 -29.14 0.50 -11.14
N VAL A 261 -29.35 1.68 -11.73
CA VAL A 261 -30.14 2.75 -11.14
C VAL A 261 -31.61 2.35 -11.03
N TRP A 262 -32.15 1.74 -12.08
CA TRP A 262 -33.52 1.21 -12.06
C TRP A 262 -33.67 0.04 -11.11
N ASN A 263 -32.69 -0.89 -11.08
CA ASN A 263 -32.67 -2.00 -10.14
C ASN A 263 -32.64 -1.51 -8.67
N ALA A 264 -31.88 -0.46 -8.37
CA ALA A 264 -31.80 0.10 -7.02
C ALA A 264 -33.13 0.63 -6.51
N ARG A 265 -33.95 1.17 -7.41
CA ARG A 265 -35.28 1.70 -7.07
C ARG A 265 -36.30 0.60 -6.77
N GLY A 266 -36.19 -0.56 -7.41
CA GLY A 266 -37.15 -1.68 -7.32
C GLY A 266 -38.13 -1.73 -8.49
#